data_AF-A0A852P280-F1
#
_entry.id   AF-A0A852P280-F1
#
_cell.length_a   1.000
_cell.length_b   1.000
_cell.length_c   1.000
_cell.angle_alpha   90.00
_cell.angle_beta   90.00
_cell.angle_gamma   90.00
#
_symmetry.space_group_name_H-M   'P 1'
#
loop_
_entity.id
_entity.type
_entity.pdbx_description
1 polymer ?
#
loop_
_entity_poly.entity_id
_entity_poly.type
_entity_poly.pdbx_seq_one_letter_code
_entity_poly.pdbx_strand_id
1 'polypeptide(L)'
;ADIPVIPDLEEVQEEDLAMQVAAPPSVQVNRVLTYHDLDKDLMKYAAFQTLDGEVDLKLLTKVLAPEHELREDDVSWDWDHLFTEVSSELVTEWDLGQSERED
;
A
#
# COMPACT_ATOMS: atom_id res chain seq x y z
N ALA A 1 -12.96 42.73 49.82
CA ALA A 1 -12.60 42.04 48.57
C ALA A 1 -12.24 43.13 47.59
N ASP A 2 -10.96 43.20 47.21
CA ASP A 2 -10.43 44.20 46.30
C ASP A 2 -10.34 43.53 44.93
N ILE A 3 -11.09 44.05 43.97
CA ILE A 3 -11.16 43.47 42.62
C ILE A 3 -9.96 44.03 41.86
N PRO A 4 -9.05 43.19 41.31
CA PRO A 4 -7.92 43.69 40.56
C PRO A 4 -8.42 44.44 39.32
N VAL A 5 -8.04 45.70 39.21
CA VAL A 5 -8.37 46.56 38.07
C VAL A 5 -7.52 46.14 36.89
N ILE A 6 -8.17 45.96 35.74
CA ILE A 6 -7.50 45.65 34.48
C ILE A 6 -6.73 46.91 34.03
N PRO A 7 -5.42 46.83 33.74
CA PRO A 7 -4.65 47.98 33.27
C PRO A 7 -5.11 48.46 31.90
N ASP A 8 -4.97 49.76 31.65
CA ASP A 8 -5.31 50.34 30.36
C ASP A 8 -4.30 49.92 29.27
N LEU A 9 -4.77 49.75 28.03
CA LEU A 9 -3.99 49.21 26.90
C LEU A 9 -2.75 50.06 26.54
N GLU A 10 -2.67 51.30 26.99
CA GLU A 10 -1.53 52.20 26.77
C GLU A 10 -0.41 52.02 27.81
N GLU A 11 -0.68 51.39 28.96
CA GLU A 11 0.32 51.09 30.00
C GLU A 11 0.99 49.73 29.81
N VAL A 12 0.49 48.93 28.86
CA VAL A 12 1.14 47.68 28.46
C VAL A 12 2.36 48.09 27.64
N GLN A 13 3.54 48.00 28.24
CA GLN A 13 4.79 48.06 27.47
C GLN A 13 4.64 47.05 26.32
N GLU A 14 4.79 47.50 25.07
CA GLU A 14 4.92 46.60 23.92
C GLU A 14 6.17 45.74 24.16
N GLU A 15 6.01 44.64 24.90
CA GLU A 15 7.01 43.60 24.95
C GLU A 15 7.11 43.07 23.52
N ASP A 16 8.26 43.30 22.89
CA ASP A 16 8.56 42.85 21.54
C ASP A 16 8.64 41.32 21.51
N LEU A 17 7.45 40.68 21.45
CA LEU A 17 7.27 39.23 21.38
C LEU A 17 7.81 38.63 20.07
N ALA A 18 8.27 39.45 19.13
CA ALA A 18 8.71 38.98 17.82
C ALA A 18 10.00 38.14 17.86
N MET A 19 10.76 38.18 18.96
CA MET A 19 12.06 37.48 19.07
C MET A 19 12.02 36.08 19.71
N GLN A 20 10.86 35.57 20.14
CA GLN A 20 10.72 34.23 20.77
C GLN A 20 10.13 33.16 19.85
N VAL A 21 10.29 33.29 18.53
CA VAL A 21 9.87 32.20 17.63
C VAL A 21 10.97 31.14 17.60
N ALA A 22 10.76 30.03 18.32
CA ALA A 22 11.60 28.84 18.18
C ALA A 22 11.62 28.40 16.70
N ALA A 23 12.80 28.16 16.14
CA ALA A 23 12.92 27.69 14.77
C ALA A 23 12.15 26.35 14.61
N PRO A 24 11.31 26.19 13.57
CA PRO A 24 10.54 24.97 13.39
C PRO A 24 11.50 23.79 13.20
N PRO A 25 11.24 22.64 13.86
CA PRO A 25 12.10 21.48 13.70
C PRO A 25 12.08 21.04 12.25
N SER A 26 13.26 20.89 11.65
CA SER A 26 13.43 20.33 10.30
C SER A 26 13.15 18.82 10.33
N VAL A 27 11.89 18.45 10.51
CA VAL A 27 11.44 17.07 10.38
C VAL A 27 11.57 16.69 8.91
N GLN A 28 12.43 15.71 8.62
CA GLN A 28 12.48 15.06 7.32
C GLN A 28 11.07 14.52 7.03
N VAL A 29 10.49 15.02 5.95
CA VAL A 29 9.07 14.87 5.61
C VAL A 29 8.73 13.38 5.54
N ASN A 30 8.16 12.84 6.62
CA ASN A 30 7.46 11.57 6.54
C ASN A 30 6.24 11.86 5.67
N ARG A 31 6.25 11.33 4.44
CA ARG A 31 5.28 11.64 3.39
C ARG A 31 3.88 11.40 3.97
N VAL A 32 3.15 12.47 4.27
CA VAL A 32 1.81 12.37 4.84
C VAL A 32 0.94 11.72 3.78
N LEU A 33 0.64 10.43 3.96
CA LEU A 33 -0.29 9.71 3.10
C LEU A 33 -1.62 10.44 3.14
N THR A 34 -2.18 10.75 1.98
CA THR A 34 -3.47 11.42 1.93
C THR A 34 -4.57 10.42 2.32
N TYR A 35 -5.71 10.91 2.79
CA TYR A 35 -6.88 10.07 3.02
C TYR A 35 -7.28 9.28 1.77
N HIS A 36 -7.04 9.83 0.58
CA HIS A 36 -7.26 9.13 -0.68
C HIS A 36 -6.29 7.96 -0.88
N ASP A 37 -5.01 8.13 -0.55
CA ASP A 37 -4.01 7.06 -0.63
C ASP A 37 -4.35 5.91 0.34
N LEU A 38 -4.78 6.24 1.55
CA LEU A 38 -5.20 5.27 2.56
C LEU A 38 -6.50 4.54 2.18
N ASP A 39 -7.49 5.25 1.61
CA ASP A 39 -8.75 4.66 1.13
C ASP A 39 -8.50 3.70 -0.06
N LYS A 40 -7.61 4.10 -0.97
CA LYS A 40 -7.15 3.25 -2.07
C LYS A 40 -6.44 2.00 -1.56
N ASP A 41 -5.57 2.11 -0.57
CA ASP A 41 -4.90 0.96 0.04
C ASP A 41 -5.88 0.08 0.81
N LEU A 42 -6.86 0.66 1.51
CA LEU A 42 -7.93 -0.08 2.19
C LEU A 42 -8.75 -0.90 1.19
N MET A 43 -9.15 -0.29 0.06
CA MET A 43 -9.85 -0.99 -1.02
C MET A 43 -8.99 -2.08 -1.67
N LYS A 44 -7.67 -1.86 -1.79
CA LYS A 44 -6.75 -2.83 -2.39
C LYS A 44 -6.38 -4.00 -1.50
N TYR A 45 -6.36 -3.82 -0.17
CA TYR A 45 -5.83 -4.83 0.76
C TYR A 45 -6.85 -5.35 1.79
N ALA A 46 -7.85 -4.54 2.17
CA ALA A 46 -8.86 -4.94 3.14
C ALA A 46 -10.16 -5.44 2.48
N ALA A 47 -10.56 -4.89 1.32
CA ALA A 47 -11.79 -5.30 0.65
C ALA A 47 -11.77 -6.75 0.16
N PHE A 48 -10.60 -7.36 -0.02
CA PHE A 48 -10.47 -8.76 -0.43
C PHE A 48 -10.48 -9.75 0.73
N GLN A 49 -10.50 -9.31 1.99
CA GLN A 49 -10.50 -10.23 3.13
C GLN A 49 -11.90 -10.70 3.52
N THR A 50 -12.94 -9.96 3.15
CA THR A 50 -14.32 -10.35 3.42
C THR A 50 -15.24 -9.90 2.30
N LEU A 51 -15.84 -10.86 1.59
CA LEU A 51 -16.88 -10.59 0.59
C LEU A 51 -18.25 -10.54 1.28
N ASP A 52 -19.03 -9.50 0.99
CA ASP A 52 -20.38 -9.24 1.54
C ASP A 52 -20.48 -9.23 3.08
N GLY A 53 -19.35 -9.10 3.78
CA GLY A 53 -19.31 -9.12 5.26
C GLY A 53 -19.46 -10.50 5.88
N GLU A 54 -19.69 -11.55 5.09
CA GLU A 54 -19.97 -12.91 5.56
C GLU A 54 -18.93 -13.94 5.11
N VAL A 55 -18.29 -13.72 3.96
CA VAL A 55 -17.36 -14.69 3.35
C VAL A 55 -15.93 -14.28 3.63
N ASP A 56 -15.23 -15.03 4.49
CA ASP A 56 -13.81 -14.81 4.77
C ASP A 56 -12.94 -15.31 3.60
N LEU A 57 -12.28 -14.37 2.94
CA LEU A 57 -11.38 -14.60 1.81
C LEU A 57 -9.90 -14.52 2.23
N LYS A 58 -9.58 -14.29 3.51
CA LYS A 58 -8.20 -14.12 3.99
C LYS A 58 -7.28 -15.26 3.58
N LEU A 59 -7.74 -16.51 3.63
CA LEU A 59 -6.91 -17.64 3.25
C LEU A 59 -6.55 -17.60 1.76
N LEU A 60 -7.52 -17.26 0.90
CA LEU A 60 -7.33 -17.15 -0.54
C LEU A 60 -6.42 -15.95 -0.88
N THR A 61 -6.60 -14.81 -0.19
CA THR A 61 -5.75 -13.63 -0.42
C THR A 61 -4.28 -13.83 -0.08
N LYS A 62 -3.93 -14.79 0.79
CA LYS A 62 -2.54 -15.10 1.13
C LYS A 62 -1.75 -15.75 0.00
N VAL A 63 -2.43 -16.34 -0.97
CA VAL A 63 -1.80 -17.07 -2.08
C VAL A 63 -2.03 -16.38 -3.43
N LEU A 64 -2.50 -15.12 -3.42
CA LEU A 64 -2.65 -14.34 -4.64
C LEU A 64 -1.29 -13.86 -5.15
N ALA A 65 -1.05 -14.07 -6.43
CA ALA A 65 0.04 -13.41 -7.14
C ALA A 65 -0.29 -11.92 -7.38
N PRO A 66 0.69 -11.02 -7.30
CA PRO A 66 0.49 -9.62 -7.60
C PRO A 66 0.15 -9.40 -9.09
N GLU A 67 -0.67 -8.39 -9.39
CA GLU A 67 -1.18 -8.12 -10.74
C GLU A 67 -0.09 -8.03 -11.82
N HIS A 68 1.07 -7.46 -11.49
CA HIS A 68 2.17 -7.30 -12.43
C HIS A 68 2.85 -8.62 -12.83
N GLU A 69 2.75 -9.66 -12.00
CA GLU A 69 3.22 -11.01 -12.33
C GLU A 69 2.22 -11.75 -13.25
N LEU A 70 0.95 -11.32 -13.25
CA LEU A 70 -0.12 -11.89 -14.08
C LEU A 70 -0.32 -11.14 -15.40
N ARG A 71 0.38 -10.02 -15.59
CA ARG A 71 0.21 -9.18 -16.78
C ARG A 71 1.02 -9.76 -17.93
N GLU A 72 0.32 -10.31 -18.90
CA GLU A 72 0.90 -10.77 -20.16
C GLU A 72 0.91 -9.64 -21.21
N ASP A 73 1.89 -9.67 -22.12
CA ASP A 73 1.93 -8.75 -23.25
C ASP A 73 0.88 -9.14 -24.30
N ASP A 74 0.21 -8.15 -24.88
CA ASP A 74 -0.74 -8.37 -25.97
C ASP A 74 0.03 -8.65 -27.28
N VAL A 75 0.25 -9.93 -27.54
CA VAL A 75 1.02 -10.43 -28.68
C VAL A 75 0.19 -11.40 -29.53
N SER A 76 0.42 -11.39 -30.84
CA SER A 76 -0.20 -12.38 -31.74
C SER A 76 0.34 -13.77 -31.44
N TRP A 77 -0.55 -14.74 -31.26
CA TRP A 77 -0.15 -16.12 -31.05
C TRP A 77 0.32 -16.77 -32.34
N ASP A 78 1.51 -17.37 -32.30
CA ASP A 78 1.96 -18.33 -33.31
C ASP A 78 1.65 -19.74 -32.81
N TRP A 79 0.73 -20.41 -33.48
CA TRP A 79 0.26 -21.72 -33.05
C TRP A 79 1.37 -22.77 -33.11
N ASP A 80 2.20 -22.80 -34.16
CA ASP A 80 3.25 -23.83 -34.24
C ASP A 80 4.29 -23.66 -33.11
N HIS A 81 4.62 -22.41 -32.77
CA HIS A 81 5.50 -22.08 -31.66
C HIS A 81 4.88 -22.42 -30.30
N LEU A 82 3.67 -21.92 -30.04
CA LEU A 82 2.96 -22.12 -28.77
C LEU A 82 2.68 -23.61 -28.51
N PHE A 83 2.32 -24.38 -29.55
CA PHE A 83 2.10 -25.81 -29.41
C PHE A 83 3.34 -26.53 -28.92
N THR A 84 4.48 -26.22 -29.57
CA THR A 84 5.74 -26.90 -29.32
C THR A 84 6.23 -26.57 -27.92
N GLU A 85 6.12 -25.31 -27.51
CA GLU A 85 6.50 -24.83 -26.17
C GLU A 85 5.69 -25.54 -25.09
N VAL A 86 4.36 -25.41 -25.13
CA VAL A 86 3.47 -26.01 -24.13
C VAL A 86 3.60 -27.53 -24.09
N SER A 87 3.71 -28.19 -25.25
CA SER A 87 3.89 -29.65 -25.31
C SER A 87 5.22 -30.09 -24.71
N SER A 88 6.30 -29.32 -24.93
CA SER A 88 7.62 -29.62 -24.38
C SER A 88 7.65 -29.42 -22.86
N GLU A 89 7.04 -28.35 -22.35
CA GLU A 89 6.91 -28.11 -20.90
C GLU A 89 6.14 -29.24 -20.22
N LEU A 90 4.98 -29.63 -20.76
CA LEU A 90 4.15 -30.70 -20.23
C LEU A 90 4.91 -32.04 -20.14
N VAL A 91 5.66 -32.39 -21.19
CA VAL A 91 6.49 -33.60 -21.21
C VAL A 91 7.58 -33.53 -20.13
N THR A 92 8.24 -32.38 -20.00
CA THR A 92 9.30 -32.19 -19.01
C THR A 92 8.76 -32.30 -17.59
N GLU A 93 7.60 -31.69 -17.29
CA GLU A 93 6.93 -31.79 -15.99
C GLU A 93 6.50 -33.23 -15.66
N TRP A 94 5.98 -33.97 -16.64
CA TRP A 94 5.63 -35.38 -16.46
C TRP A 94 6.85 -36.27 -16.19
N ASP A 95 7.95 -36.05 -16.90
CA ASP A 95 9.19 -36.81 -16.70
C ASP A 95 9.78 -36.52 -15.31
N LEU A 96 9.80 -35.26 -14.87
CA LEU A 96 10.23 -34.86 -13.52
C LEU A 96 9.36 -35.49 -12.43
N GLY A 97 8.02 -35.40 -12.57
CA GLY A 97 7.09 -35.98 -11.61
C GLY A 97 7.04 -37.51 -11.61
N GLN A 98 7.61 -38.18 -12.62
CA GLN A 98 7.86 -39.63 -12.59
C GLN A 98 9.18 -39.94 -11.87
N SER A 99 10.24 -39.18 -12.14
CA SER A 99 11.52 -39.33 -11.44
C SER A 99 11.37 -39.15 -9.93
N GLU A 100 10.59 -38.16 -9.46
CA GLU A 100 10.34 -37.94 -8.03
C GLU A 100 9.53 -39.05 -7.35
N ARG A 101 8.84 -39.91 -8.11
CA ARG A 101 8.07 -41.04 -7.60
C ARG A 101 8.86 -42.34 -7.55
N GLU A 102 9.98 -42.41 -8.27
CA GLU A 102 10.84 -43.60 -8.33
C GLU A 102 11.98 -43.57 -7.29
N ASP A 103 12.21 -42.43 -6.63
CA ASP A 103 13.07 -42.25 -5.45
C ASP A 103 12.32 -42.41 -4.11
#